data_AF-A0A1D2MM84-F1
#
_entry.id   AF-A0A1D2MM84-F1
#
_cell.length_a   1.000
_cell.length_b   1.000
_cell.length_c   1.000
_cell.angle_alpha   90.00
_cell.angle_beta   90.00
_cell.angle_gamma   90.00
#
_symmetry.space_group_name_H-M   'P 1'
#
loop_
_entity.id
_entity.type
_entity.pdbx_description
1 polymer ?
#
loop_
_entity_poly.entity_id
_entity_poly.type
_entity_poly.pdbx_seq_one_letter_code
_entity_poly.pdbx_strand_id
1 'polypeptide(L)'
;MKFLLFTISIFVTLCVSSIYSLNIDNAKESPCFKIEKTVAIDIEFWAKIKTSYYPLMSRLDLYMLAVDILQKDPAEISEPELYYDSCIVFKNTNKTFYSEGFGGNTREYTAIPKDGKFEVYAMNPVEGEGYSGTAYTTFTDNKTFSFSAVCGDNGQMTWGVGSTTPTLPRETVEKIHEHALSLGFKKEFFTELRYDGCDYQYDN
;
A
#
# COMPACT_ATOMS: atom_id res chain seq x y z
N MET A 1 -16.84 43.05 -46.85
CA MET A 1 -17.38 42.79 -45.50
C MET A 1 -17.31 41.29 -45.27
N LYS A 2 -16.19 40.74 -44.80
CA LYS A 2 -15.75 40.63 -43.39
C LYS A 2 -16.79 39.99 -42.46
N PHE A 3 -16.63 38.68 -42.30
CA PHE A 3 -16.71 37.86 -41.10
C PHE A 3 -17.92 37.97 -40.16
N LEU A 4 -18.62 36.85 -40.00
CA LEU A 4 -19.26 36.43 -38.75
C LEU A 4 -19.39 34.90 -38.76
N LEU A 5 -18.23 34.21 -38.70
CA LEU A 5 -18.16 32.82 -38.22
C LEU A 5 -17.82 32.93 -36.73
N PHE A 6 -18.85 32.92 -35.89
CA PHE A 6 -18.66 32.81 -34.44
C PHE A 6 -18.15 31.41 -34.13
N THR A 7 -16.94 31.37 -33.59
CA THR A 7 -16.22 30.23 -33.04
C THR A 7 -17.06 29.48 -32.01
N ILE A 8 -17.53 28.27 -32.35
CA ILE A 8 -17.86 27.25 -31.36
C ILE A 8 -16.52 26.62 -30.94
N SER A 9 -15.84 27.26 -30.00
CA SER A 9 -14.70 26.68 -29.29
C SER A 9 -14.81 27.08 -27.84
N ILE A 10 -15.77 26.47 -27.14
CA ILE A 10 -15.97 26.64 -25.72
C ILE A 10 -16.05 25.23 -25.12
N PHE A 11 -14.99 24.90 -24.38
CA PHE A 11 -14.91 23.93 -23.29
C PHE A 11 -15.17 22.43 -23.58
N VAL A 12 -14.11 21.71 -23.96
CA VAL A 12 -13.98 20.25 -23.69
C VAL A 12 -12.66 19.97 -22.95
N THR A 13 -12.21 20.91 -22.11
CA THR A 13 -10.92 20.81 -21.40
C THR A 13 -11.06 20.64 -19.88
N LEU A 14 -12.27 20.35 -19.38
CA LEU A 14 -12.53 20.13 -17.94
C LEU A 14 -12.97 18.70 -17.60
N CYS A 15 -13.04 17.77 -18.57
CA CYS A 15 -13.52 16.40 -18.33
C CYS A 15 -12.43 15.33 -18.33
N VAL A 16 -11.15 15.70 -18.41
CA VAL A 16 -10.05 14.72 -18.48
C VAL A 16 -9.41 14.46 -17.11
N SER A 17 -9.54 15.38 -16.16
CA SER A 17 -8.98 15.21 -14.80
C SER A 17 -9.78 14.24 -13.93
N SER A 18 -11.09 14.09 -14.16
CA SER A 18 -11.96 13.19 -13.39
C SER A 18 -11.87 11.71 -13.79
N ILE A 19 -11.11 11.37 -14.84
CA ILE A 19 -10.95 9.98 -15.30
C ILE A 19 -9.78 9.27 -14.60
N TYR A 20 -8.88 10.01 -13.97
CA TYR A 20 -7.65 9.47 -13.37
C TYR A 20 -7.54 9.65 -11.86
N SER A 21 -8.57 10.16 -11.18
CA SER A 21 -8.57 10.27 -9.72
C SER A 21 -8.80 8.91 -9.06
N LEU A 22 -8.33 8.72 -7.83
CA LEU A 22 -8.56 7.46 -7.12
C LEU A 22 -10.04 7.25 -6.84
N ASN A 23 -10.52 6.07 -7.18
CA ASN A 23 -11.84 5.59 -6.80
C ASN A 23 -11.68 4.41 -5.84
N ILE A 24 -11.79 4.71 -4.54
CA ILE A 24 -11.65 3.71 -3.46
C ILE A 24 -12.69 2.59 -3.61
N ASP A 25 -13.92 2.93 -4.00
CA ASP A 25 -15.00 1.95 -4.14
C ASP A 25 -14.71 0.93 -5.25
N ASN A 26 -14.08 1.35 -6.35
CA ASN A 26 -13.66 0.44 -7.43
C ASN A 26 -12.45 -0.43 -7.04
N ALA A 27 -11.69 -0.06 -6.01
CA ALA A 27 -10.59 -0.86 -5.49
C ALA A 27 -11.04 -1.87 -4.43
N LYS A 28 -12.23 -1.70 -3.83
CA LYS A 28 -12.79 -2.63 -2.86
C LYS A 28 -13.00 -3.99 -3.48
N GLU A 29 -12.42 -4.99 -2.84
CA GLU A 29 -12.43 -6.36 -3.34
C GLU A 29 -13.37 -7.25 -2.53
N SER A 30 -13.16 -7.30 -1.21
CA SER A 30 -13.87 -8.19 -0.30
C SER A 30 -14.02 -7.54 1.09
N PRO A 31 -15.16 -7.74 1.78
CA PRO A 31 -15.27 -7.47 3.20
C PRO A 31 -14.24 -8.28 4.00
N CYS A 32 -13.99 -7.88 5.24
CA CYS A 32 -13.18 -8.67 6.15
C CYS A 32 -13.69 -10.11 6.26
N PHE A 33 -12.78 -11.06 6.12
CA PHE A 33 -13.02 -12.49 6.30
C PHE A 33 -12.07 -13.07 7.35
N LYS A 34 -12.40 -14.28 7.80
CA LYS A 34 -11.63 -14.95 8.84
C LYS A 34 -10.32 -15.51 8.29
N ILE A 35 -9.20 -15.10 8.88
CA ILE A 35 -7.89 -15.71 8.64
C ILE A 35 -7.73 -16.93 9.55
N GLU A 36 -7.66 -18.11 8.96
CA GLU A 36 -7.59 -19.39 9.69
C GLU A 36 -6.17 -19.74 10.15
N LYS A 37 -5.15 -19.23 9.45
CA LYS A 37 -3.74 -19.56 9.70
C LYS A 37 -2.88 -18.32 9.65
N THR A 38 -2.06 -18.16 10.68
CA THR A 38 -0.98 -17.17 10.76
C THR A 38 0.36 -17.89 10.87
N VAL A 39 1.44 -17.18 10.59
CA VAL A 39 2.81 -17.68 10.70
C VAL A 39 3.65 -16.72 11.53
N ALA A 40 4.53 -17.29 12.34
CA ALA A 40 5.47 -16.52 13.16
C ALA A 40 6.48 -15.77 12.27
N ILE A 41 6.64 -14.49 12.58
CA ILE A 41 7.63 -13.61 11.99
C ILE A 41 8.86 -13.50 12.90
N ASP A 42 10.06 -13.57 12.33
CA ASP A 42 11.32 -13.39 13.06
C ASP A 42 11.54 -11.90 13.35
N ILE A 43 11.00 -11.43 14.47
CA ILE A 43 11.08 -10.02 14.86
C ILE A 43 12.51 -9.56 15.13
N GLU A 44 13.41 -10.45 15.58
CA GLU A 44 14.80 -10.08 15.78
C GLU A 44 15.51 -9.79 14.46
N PHE A 45 15.16 -10.53 13.40
CA PHE A 45 15.60 -10.23 12.05
C PHE A 45 14.97 -8.93 11.53
N TRP A 46 13.65 -8.81 11.56
CA TRP A 46 12.94 -7.66 11.00
C TRP A 46 13.22 -6.35 11.73
N ALA A 47 13.51 -6.37 13.03
CA ALA A 47 13.90 -5.18 13.80
C ALA A 47 15.27 -4.61 13.37
N LYS A 48 16.11 -5.39 12.67
CA LYS A 48 17.40 -4.92 12.14
C LYS A 48 17.28 -4.28 10.76
N ILE A 49 16.13 -4.45 10.10
CA ILE A 49 15.87 -3.89 8.79
C ILE A 49 15.43 -2.43 8.97
N LYS A 50 16.32 -1.48 8.65
CA LYS A 50 16.03 -0.04 8.73
C LYS A 50 14.91 0.37 7.78
N THR A 51 14.89 -0.20 6.58
CA THR A 51 13.95 0.13 5.51
C THR A 51 13.44 -1.15 4.87
N SER A 52 12.12 -1.31 4.87
CA SER A 52 11.40 -2.36 4.14
C SER A 52 10.61 -1.73 3.00
N TYR A 53 10.53 -2.44 1.88
CA TYR A 53 9.80 -2.05 0.68
C TYR A 53 8.45 -2.76 0.63
N TYR A 54 7.53 -2.24 -0.16
CA TYR A 54 6.19 -2.80 -0.39
C TYR A 54 5.95 -3.10 -1.87
N PRO A 55 6.69 -4.07 -2.47
CA PRO A 55 6.63 -4.31 -3.91
C PRO A 55 5.31 -4.88 -4.41
N LEU A 56 4.52 -5.51 -3.55
CA LEU A 56 3.27 -6.19 -3.94
C LEU A 56 2.18 -5.87 -2.92
N MET A 57 0.98 -5.55 -3.40
CA MET A 57 -0.19 -5.31 -2.54
C MET A 57 -1.51 -5.40 -3.32
N SER A 58 -2.63 -5.42 -2.63
CA SER A 58 -3.93 -5.17 -3.26
C SER A 58 -4.06 -3.70 -3.66
N ARG A 59 -4.83 -3.42 -4.72
CA ARG A 59 -5.09 -2.06 -5.18
C ARG A 59 -5.71 -1.19 -4.08
N LEU A 60 -6.60 -1.77 -3.27
CA LEU A 60 -7.19 -1.04 -2.15
C LEU A 60 -6.14 -0.66 -1.10
N ASP A 61 -5.20 -1.55 -0.80
CA ASP A 61 -4.12 -1.25 0.16
C ASP A 61 -3.29 -0.07 -0.33
N LEU A 62 -2.90 -0.08 -1.63
CA LEU A 62 -2.16 1.02 -2.25
C LEU A 62 -2.92 2.34 -2.14
N TYR A 63 -4.21 2.33 -2.47
CA TYR A 63 -5.01 3.55 -2.44
C TYR A 63 -5.18 4.09 -1.03
N MET A 64 -5.43 3.22 -0.05
CA MET A 64 -5.57 3.63 1.35
C MET A 64 -4.25 4.17 1.91
N LEU A 65 -3.12 3.54 1.59
CA LEU A 65 -1.79 4.04 1.96
C LEU A 65 -1.49 5.38 1.30
N ALA A 66 -1.85 5.58 0.03
CA ALA A 66 -1.65 6.86 -0.65
C ALA A 66 -2.46 7.98 -0.01
N VAL A 67 -3.74 7.75 0.27
CA VAL A 67 -4.61 8.70 0.99
C VAL A 67 -4.02 9.05 2.34
N ASP A 68 -3.52 8.05 3.08
CA ASP A 68 -2.99 8.27 4.43
C ASP A 68 -1.59 8.91 4.44
N ILE A 69 -0.72 8.63 3.48
CA ILE A 69 0.60 9.27 3.39
C ILE A 69 0.44 10.73 2.89
N LEU A 70 -0.43 10.97 1.91
CA LEU A 70 -0.65 12.30 1.32
C LEU A 70 -1.60 13.17 2.15
N GLN A 71 -2.45 12.57 3.00
CA GLN A 71 -3.51 13.26 3.75
C GLN A 71 -4.42 14.11 2.84
N LYS A 72 -4.79 13.55 1.68
CA LYS A 72 -5.63 14.20 0.65
C LYS A 72 -6.94 13.42 0.44
N ASP A 73 -7.95 14.10 -0.09
CA ASP A 73 -9.14 13.39 -0.57
C ASP A 73 -8.75 12.45 -1.74
N PRO A 74 -9.29 11.22 -1.83
CA PRO A 74 -8.99 10.31 -2.95
C PRO A 74 -9.21 10.94 -4.33
N ALA A 75 -10.18 11.86 -4.47
CA ALA A 75 -10.46 12.56 -5.72
C ALA A 75 -9.33 13.52 -6.16
N GLU A 76 -8.43 13.89 -5.25
CA GLU A 76 -7.29 14.78 -5.49
C GLU A 76 -6.00 14.01 -5.83
N ILE A 77 -5.99 12.68 -5.66
CA ILE A 77 -4.83 11.83 -5.93
C ILE A 77 -5.02 11.18 -7.30
N SER A 78 -4.01 11.28 -8.16
CA SER A 78 -4.09 10.71 -9.50
C SER A 78 -3.49 9.30 -9.57
N GLU A 79 -4.03 8.40 -10.40
CA GLU A 79 -3.43 7.08 -10.64
C GLU A 79 -1.98 7.16 -11.16
N PRO A 80 -1.60 8.12 -12.04
CA PRO A 80 -0.20 8.32 -12.40
C PRO A 80 0.70 8.63 -11.20
N GLU A 81 0.27 9.43 -10.23
CA GLU A 81 1.02 9.73 -9.00
C GLU A 81 1.28 8.45 -8.19
N LEU A 82 0.31 7.52 -8.14
CA LEU A 82 0.54 6.19 -7.54
C LEU A 82 1.59 5.38 -8.27
N TYR A 83 1.56 5.40 -9.61
CA TYR A 83 2.43 4.57 -10.42
C TYR A 83 3.88 5.08 -10.47
N TYR A 84 4.07 6.39 -10.53
CA TYR A 84 5.38 7.01 -10.73
C TYR A 84 6.02 7.55 -9.45
N ASP A 85 5.21 8.00 -8.48
CA ASP A 85 5.72 8.76 -7.34
C ASP A 85 5.56 8.03 -5.99
N SER A 86 4.86 6.89 -5.94
CA SER A 86 4.51 6.25 -4.67
C SER A 86 5.72 5.93 -3.79
N CYS A 87 6.74 5.27 -4.35
CA CYS A 87 8.02 4.96 -3.69
C CYS A 87 7.89 4.49 -2.23
N ILE A 88 6.83 3.74 -1.93
CA ILE A 88 6.39 3.46 -0.55
C ILE A 88 7.43 2.58 0.15
N VAL A 89 7.91 3.01 1.30
CA VAL A 89 8.78 2.24 2.19
C VAL A 89 8.30 2.35 3.62
N PHE A 90 8.53 1.30 4.41
CA PHE A 90 8.43 1.35 5.87
C PHE A 90 9.81 1.49 6.48
N LYS A 91 10.00 2.54 7.26
CA LYS A 91 11.18 2.77 8.09
C LYS A 91 10.86 2.41 9.52
N ASN A 92 11.75 1.65 10.15
CA ASN A 92 11.62 1.26 11.55
C ASN A 92 12.53 2.14 12.41
N THR A 93 11.97 2.78 13.42
CA THR A 93 12.73 3.30 14.57
C THR A 93 12.42 2.43 15.79
N ASN A 94 13.33 2.35 16.77
CA ASN A 94 13.23 1.49 17.96
C ASN A 94 11.88 1.47 18.73
N LYS A 95 10.92 2.36 18.41
CA LYS A 95 9.58 2.41 19.01
C LYS A 95 8.42 2.57 18.02
N THR A 96 8.64 3.09 16.81
CA THR A 96 7.57 3.43 15.86
C THR A 96 7.95 3.15 14.42
N PHE A 97 6.93 2.94 13.60
CA PHE A 97 7.07 2.65 12.18
C PHE A 97 6.63 3.87 11.37
N TYR A 98 7.41 4.23 10.36
CA TYR A 98 7.08 5.32 9.44
C TYR A 98 6.85 4.74 8.06
N SER A 99 5.68 4.96 7.47
CA SER A 99 5.56 4.91 6.02
C SER A 99 6.15 6.18 5.43
N GLU A 100 6.92 6.06 4.35
CA GLU A 100 7.40 7.18 3.55
C GLU A 100 7.09 6.91 2.08
N GLY A 101 6.68 7.93 1.33
CA GLY A 101 6.39 7.84 -0.09
C GLY A 101 6.11 9.21 -0.70
N PHE A 102 5.79 9.27 -1.99
CA PHE A 102 5.31 10.49 -2.67
C PHE A 102 6.19 11.72 -2.46
N GLY A 103 7.50 11.59 -2.73
CA GLY A 103 8.44 12.70 -2.56
C GLY A 103 8.82 13.00 -1.11
N GLY A 104 8.79 12.00 -0.23
CA GLY A 104 9.24 12.11 1.17
C GLY A 104 8.14 12.47 2.17
N ASN A 105 6.87 12.37 1.78
CA ASN A 105 5.76 12.45 2.72
C ASN A 105 5.78 11.23 3.65
N THR A 106 5.55 11.47 4.94
CA THR A 106 5.66 10.42 5.96
C THR A 106 4.40 10.30 6.80
N ARG A 107 4.10 9.07 7.23
CA ARG A 107 3.04 8.76 8.19
C ARG A 107 3.54 7.82 9.27
N GLU A 108 3.30 8.16 10.53
CA GLU A 108 3.79 7.38 11.67
C GLU A 108 2.70 6.46 12.23
N TYR A 109 3.08 5.22 12.55
CA TYR A 109 2.19 4.18 13.06
C TYR A 109 2.76 3.48 14.29
N THR A 110 1.83 3.00 15.11
CA THR A 110 2.08 1.96 16.12
C THR A 110 1.66 0.60 15.57
N ALA A 111 2.43 -0.43 15.89
CA ALA A 111 2.05 -1.81 15.66
C ALA A 111 2.02 -2.55 17.01
N ILE A 112 0.83 -2.96 17.43
CA ILE A 112 0.60 -3.58 18.75
C ILE A 112 0.39 -5.08 18.54
N PRO A 113 1.36 -5.94 18.93
CA PRO A 113 1.25 -7.37 18.74
C PRO A 113 0.20 -7.99 19.67
N LYS A 114 -0.56 -8.95 19.15
CA LYS A 114 -1.48 -9.77 19.94
C LYS A 114 -0.68 -10.83 20.70
N ASP A 115 -0.92 -10.93 22.02
CA ASP A 115 -0.24 -11.90 22.89
C ASP A 115 1.30 -11.82 22.81
N GLY A 116 1.84 -10.62 22.52
CA GLY A 116 3.27 -10.37 22.36
C GLY A 116 3.88 -10.92 21.06
N LYS A 117 3.07 -11.40 20.11
CA LYS A 117 3.51 -11.94 18.82
C LYS A 117 2.97 -11.11 17.65
N PHE A 118 3.80 -10.86 16.64
CA PHE A 118 3.42 -10.14 15.41
C PHE A 118 2.83 -11.04 14.32
N GLU A 119 2.33 -12.22 14.70
CA GLU A 119 1.47 -13.04 13.83
C GLU A 119 0.15 -12.34 13.55
N VAL A 120 -0.36 -11.64 14.57
CA VAL A 120 -1.55 -10.78 14.50
C VAL A 120 -1.20 -9.51 15.24
N TYR A 121 -1.40 -8.35 14.61
CA TYR A 121 -1.11 -7.08 15.24
C TYR A 121 -2.08 -5.99 14.79
N ALA A 122 -2.40 -5.08 15.70
CA ALA A 122 -3.18 -3.89 15.36
C ALA A 122 -2.23 -2.80 14.85
N MET A 123 -2.56 -2.20 13.71
CA MET A 123 -1.87 -1.02 13.18
C MET A 123 -2.76 0.20 13.40
N ASN A 124 -2.18 1.28 13.93
CA ASN A 124 -2.90 2.53 14.15
C ASN A 124 -1.98 3.72 13.84
N PRO A 125 -2.50 4.80 13.22
CA PRO A 125 -1.75 6.04 13.09
C PRO A 125 -1.45 6.61 14.48
N VAL A 126 -0.26 7.21 14.65
CA VAL A 126 0.10 7.91 15.90
C VAL A 126 -0.69 9.20 16.07
N GLU A 127 -0.94 9.91 14.97
CA GLU A 127 -1.65 11.20 14.96
C GLU A 127 -2.75 11.22 13.90
N GLY A 128 -3.93 11.72 14.27
CA GLY A 128 -5.07 11.90 13.38
C GLY A 128 -5.78 10.61 12.99
N GLU A 129 -6.75 10.73 12.09
CA GLU A 129 -7.43 9.59 11.45
C GLU A 129 -6.60 9.10 10.26
N GLY A 130 -6.57 7.80 10.01
CA GLY A 130 -5.70 7.23 8.97
C GLY A 130 -5.89 5.73 8.77
N TYR A 131 -4.92 5.11 8.10
CA TYR A 131 -4.89 3.69 7.85
C TYR A 131 -4.77 2.92 9.17
N SER A 132 -5.82 2.20 9.55
CA SER A 132 -5.87 1.39 10.76
C SER A 132 -6.58 0.06 10.51
N GLY A 133 -6.22 -0.94 11.32
CA GLY A 133 -6.84 -2.26 11.24
C GLY A 133 -6.04 -3.35 11.94
N THR A 134 -6.48 -4.59 11.74
CA THR A 134 -5.79 -5.79 12.23
C THR A 134 -5.08 -6.47 11.08
N ALA A 135 -3.75 -6.55 11.17
CA ALA A 135 -2.90 -7.27 10.25
C ALA A 135 -2.65 -8.71 10.72
N TYR A 136 -2.57 -9.62 9.75
CA TYR A 136 -2.33 -11.05 9.93
C TYR A 136 -1.18 -11.46 9.04
N THR A 137 -0.04 -11.83 9.63
CA THR A 137 1.08 -12.39 8.88
C THR A 137 0.74 -13.84 8.50
N THR A 138 0.60 -14.12 7.21
CA THR A 138 0.11 -15.43 6.73
C THR A 138 1.09 -16.19 5.84
N PHE A 139 2.12 -15.52 5.32
CA PHE A 139 3.17 -16.17 4.52
C PHE A 139 4.48 -15.37 4.56
N THR A 140 5.59 -16.03 4.86
CA THR A 140 6.91 -15.39 4.94
C THR A 140 8.00 -16.46 4.78
N ASP A 141 9.18 -16.03 4.32
CA ASP A 141 10.41 -16.83 4.37
C ASP A 141 11.34 -16.42 5.54
N ASN A 142 10.91 -15.47 6.37
CA ASN A 142 11.66 -14.86 7.47
C ASN A 142 13.02 -14.25 7.06
N LYS A 143 13.21 -13.90 5.78
CA LYS A 143 14.48 -13.38 5.27
C LYS A 143 14.31 -12.27 4.24
N THR A 144 13.39 -12.44 3.30
CA THR A 144 13.25 -11.55 2.15
C THR A 144 11.89 -10.89 2.08
N PHE A 145 10.82 -11.54 2.57
CA PHE A 145 9.48 -10.95 2.53
C PHE A 145 8.57 -11.42 3.66
N SER A 146 7.53 -10.64 3.94
CA SER A 146 6.40 -10.98 4.79
C SER A 146 5.11 -10.54 4.12
N PHE A 147 4.19 -11.47 3.92
CA PHE A 147 2.84 -11.23 3.43
C PHE A 147 1.90 -11.05 4.61
N SER A 148 1.19 -9.92 4.62
CA SER A 148 0.16 -9.62 5.60
C SER A 148 -1.18 -9.39 4.91
N ALA A 149 -2.22 -10.09 5.37
CA ALA A 149 -3.61 -9.71 5.11
C ALA A 149 -4.05 -8.71 6.18
N VAL A 150 -4.82 -7.68 5.84
CA VAL A 150 -5.24 -6.63 6.78
C VAL A 150 -6.74 -6.47 6.72
N CYS A 151 -7.42 -6.69 7.85
CA CYS A 151 -8.80 -6.27 8.03
C CYS A 151 -8.79 -4.83 8.53
N GLY A 152 -9.11 -3.88 7.64
CA GLY A 152 -9.19 -2.47 7.97
C GLY A 152 -10.41 -2.15 8.83
N ASP A 153 -10.34 -1.05 9.59
CA ASP A 153 -11.48 -0.59 10.42
C ASP A 153 -12.70 -0.18 9.56
N ASN A 154 -12.49 0.06 8.26
CA ASN A 154 -13.53 0.24 7.26
C ASN A 154 -14.25 -1.07 6.86
N GLY A 155 -13.90 -2.20 7.48
CA GLY A 155 -14.49 -3.51 7.23
C GLY A 155 -14.08 -4.17 5.92
N GLN A 156 -13.05 -3.65 5.23
CA GLN A 156 -12.51 -4.23 4.00
C GLN A 156 -11.25 -5.03 4.28
N MET A 157 -11.07 -6.14 3.55
CA MET A 157 -9.84 -6.89 3.57
C MET A 157 -8.89 -6.38 2.48
N THR A 158 -7.64 -6.11 2.86
CA THR A 158 -6.53 -5.81 1.95
C THR A 158 -5.37 -6.76 2.19
N TRP A 159 -4.33 -6.65 1.38
CA TRP A 159 -3.07 -7.35 1.64
C TRP A 159 -1.89 -6.55 1.10
N GLY A 160 -0.72 -6.76 1.71
CA GLY A 160 0.54 -6.17 1.30
C GLY A 160 1.71 -7.10 1.61
N VAL A 161 2.82 -6.87 0.92
CA VAL A 161 4.06 -7.61 1.13
C VAL A 161 5.16 -6.64 1.54
N GLY A 162 5.61 -6.73 2.77
CA GLY A 162 6.85 -6.12 3.20
C GLY A 162 8.04 -6.92 2.67
N SER A 163 9.08 -6.27 2.15
CA SER A 163 10.28 -6.92 1.62
C SER A 163 11.56 -6.20 2.03
N THR A 164 12.66 -6.94 2.15
CA THR A 164 13.99 -6.37 2.38
C THR A 164 14.61 -5.78 1.11
N THR A 165 14.00 -5.98 -0.06
CA THR A 165 14.46 -5.47 -1.35
C THR A 165 13.32 -4.79 -2.12
N PRO A 166 13.62 -3.80 -2.99
CA PRO A 166 12.59 -3.12 -3.78
C PRO A 166 11.89 -4.04 -4.79
N THR A 167 12.55 -5.12 -5.20
CA THR A 167 12.00 -6.11 -6.12
C THR A 167 12.21 -7.51 -5.57
N LEU A 168 11.31 -8.44 -5.92
CA LEU A 168 11.39 -9.84 -5.53
C LEU A 168 11.68 -10.72 -6.76
N PRO A 169 12.35 -11.87 -6.59
CA PRO A 169 12.50 -12.85 -7.65
C PRO A 169 11.13 -13.29 -8.18
N ARG A 170 11.03 -13.49 -9.51
CA ARG A 170 9.76 -13.88 -10.16
C ARG A 170 9.09 -15.10 -9.53
N GLU A 171 9.87 -16.13 -9.19
CA GLU A 171 9.35 -17.34 -8.53
C GLU A 171 8.72 -17.01 -7.16
N THR A 172 9.31 -16.06 -6.42
CA THR A 172 8.76 -15.59 -5.14
C THR A 172 7.45 -14.83 -5.36
N VAL A 173 7.37 -13.96 -6.38
CA VAL A 173 6.15 -13.25 -6.76
C VAL A 173 5.03 -14.23 -7.14
N GLU A 174 5.33 -15.26 -7.92
CA GLU A 174 4.36 -16.29 -8.31
C GLU A 174 3.80 -17.02 -7.08
N LYS A 175 4.65 -17.43 -6.13
CA LYS A 175 4.23 -18.05 -4.86
C LYS A 175 3.38 -17.12 -3.99
N ILE A 176 3.71 -15.83 -3.94
CA ILE A 176 2.95 -14.82 -3.21
C ILE A 176 1.55 -14.65 -3.82
N HIS A 177 1.45 -14.58 -5.14
CA HIS A 177 0.16 -14.47 -5.83
C HIS A 177 -0.68 -15.74 -5.64
N GLU A 178 -0.08 -16.92 -5.72
CA GLU A 178 -0.76 -18.18 -5.40
C GLU A 178 -1.30 -18.20 -3.96
N HIS A 179 -0.50 -17.71 -3.01
CA HIS A 179 -0.92 -17.58 -1.61
C HIS A 179 -2.10 -16.60 -1.46
N ALA A 180 -2.04 -15.42 -2.06
CA ALA A 180 -3.13 -14.44 -2.03
C ALA A 180 -4.42 -15.03 -2.62
N LEU A 181 -4.34 -15.72 -3.77
CA LEU A 181 -5.47 -16.41 -4.37
C LEU A 181 -6.03 -17.51 -3.45
N SER A 182 -5.16 -18.24 -2.74
CA SER A 182 -5.60 -19.28 -1.80
C SER A 182 -6.36 -18.74 -0.59
N LEU A 183 -6.11 -17.49 -0.20
CA LEU A 183 -6.85 -16.79 0.86
C LEU A 183 -8.22 -16.27 0.37
N GLY A 184 -8.47 -16.29 -0.94
CA GLY A 184 -9.71 -15.81 -1.54
C GLY A 184 -9.58 -14.44 -2.22
N PHE A 185 -8.38 -13.87 -2.30
CA PHE A 185 -8.17 -12.64 -3.07
C PHE A 185 -8.23 -12.90 -4.59
N LYS A 186 -8.38 -11.85 -5.38
CA LYS A 186 -8.65 -11.89 -6.83
C LYS A 186 -7.55 -11.17 -7.60
N LYS A 187 -7.02 -11.85 -8.62
CA LYS A 187 -5.84 -11.43 -9.37
C LYS A 187 -5.99 -10.05 -10.02
N GLU A 188 -7.18 -9.67 -10.46
CA GLU A 188 -7.44 -8.38 -11.11
C GLU A 188 -7.25 -7.15 -10.19
N PHE A 189 -7.14 -7.35 -8.87
CA PHE A 189 -6.85 -6.31 -7.88
C PHE A 189 -5.38 -6.30 -7.44
N PHE A 190 -4.54 -7.20 -7.96
CA PHE A 190 -3.14 -7.26 -7.56
C PHE A 190 -2.37 -6.11 -8.20
N THR A 191 -1.52 -5.47 -7.41
CA THR A 191 -0.70 -4.34 -7.85
C THR A 191 0.76 -4.62 -7.50
N GLU A 192 1.63 -4.34 -8.47
CA GLU A 192 3.08 -4.38 -8.31
C GLU A 192 3.62 -2.95 -8.35
N LEU A 193 4.33 -2.54 -7.30
CA LEU A 193 4.99 -1.24 -7.27
C LEU A 193 6.35 -1.31 -7.94
N ARG A 194 6.65 -0.23 -8.66
CA ARG A 194 7.91 -0.04 -9.37
C ARG A 194 8.78 0.93 -8.59
N TYR A 195 10.04 0.57 -8.44
CA TYR A 195 11.02 1.35 -7.68
C TYR A 195 12.15 1.89 -8.55
N ASP A 196 12.11 1.66 -9.86
CA ASP A 196 13.14 2.10 -10.81
C ASP A 196 13.19 3.62 -11.01
N GLY A 197 12.13 4.35 -10.63
CA GLY A 197 12.08 5.81 -10.61
C GLY A 197 12.30 6.44 -9.23
N CYS A 198 12.58 5.65 -8.19
CA CYS A 198 12.68 6.15 -6.82
C CYS A 198 14.12 6.57 -6.49
N ASP A 199 14.33 7.88 -6.34
CA ASP A 199 15.59 8.44 -5.87
C ASP A 199 15.71 8.28 -4.35
N TYR A 200 16.21 7.12 -3.92
CA TYR A 200 16.54 6.90 -2.52
C TYR A 200 17.81 7.65 -2.14
N GLN A 201 17.67 8.70 -1.33
CA GLN A 201 18.81 9.17 -0.54
C GLN A 201 19.12 8.09 0.49
N TYR A 202 20.16 7.29 0.21
CA TYR A 202 20.69 6.35 1.19
C TYR A 202 21.31 7.16 2.33
N ASP A 203 20.57 7.32 3.42
CA ASP A 203 21.12 7.76 4.69
C ASP A 203 22.09 6.68 5.19
N ASN A 204 23.38 6.87 4.89
CA ASN A 204 24.48 6.05 5.40
C ASN A 204 24.59 6.16 6.93
#